data_AF-A0A3C0NGD9-F1
#
_entry.id   AF-A0A3C0NGD9-F1
#
_cell.length_a   1.000
_cell.length_b   1.000
_cell.length_c   1.000
_cell.angle_alpha   90.00
_cell.angle_beta   90.00
_cell.angle_gamma   90.00
#
_symmetry.space_group_name_H-M   'P 1'
#
loop_
_entity.id
_entity.type
_entity.pdbx_description
1 polymer ?
#
loop_
_entity_poly.entity_id
_entity_poly.type
_entity_poly.pdbx_seq_one_letter_code
_entity_poly.pdbx_strand_id
1 'polypeptide(L)'
;MATLNVAGLSLTLEPTPAGPLLSTDDIEVEPIAWVVDSIVTCVSEQRFAHLVDHLERGEEIFTQGWSISRPDDPLEDYTEAKENWQKLTNSEPGEDSYVVSTSFLRKQIIVPRKALLEIIYALKTLRQQGTSIDSPQESVDRKSPHNQNNQELTDNHLGKELELDNVPVDDDFLRQMEERAVVLAALEQGEQTLETAATASAKRRFLLIELDDAGLLNESRFEELHQLLVQLQLPMLIAYHQAAMELHAYFRSPQRKRYLPDAEPESILHGSISLDWFRLQVPTPEPYHPYDWLGWCESIFVEKNNLTGGAGDVYIHQGKLRCWLHWRKDDGVTPMLLSAVRL
;
A
#
# COMPACT_ATOMS: atom_id res chain seq x y z
N MET A 1 -2.05 -8.92 -26.54
CA MET A 1 -1.47 -8.16 -25.42
C MET A 1 0.00 -7.93 -25.74
N ALA A 2 0.55 -6.77 -25.39
CA ALA A 2 1.98 -6.53 -25.55
C ALA A 2 2.75 -7.31 -24.49
N THR A 3 4.01 -7.67 -24.78
CA THR A 3 4.86 -8.41 -23.84
C THR A 3 6.22 -7.74 -23.72
N LEU A 4 6.73 -7.67 -22.50
CA LEU A 4 8.09 -7.25 -22.17
C LEU A 4 8.94 -8.51 -21.94
N ASN A 5 10.03 -8.66 -22.69
CA ASN A 5 10.93 -9.82 -22.57
C ASN A 5 12.27 -9.35 -22.00
N VAL A 6 12.62 -9.82 -20.80
CA VAL A 6 13.87 -9.49 -20.11
C VAL A 6 14.47 -10.75 -19.51
N ALA A 7 15.75 -11.01 -19.75
CA ALA A 7 16.46 -12.19 -19.22
C ALA A 7 15.75 -13.55 -19.45
N GLY A 8 15.01 -13.69 -20.56
CA GLY A 8 14.22 -14.88 -20.86
C GLY A 8 12.86 -14.96 -20.17
N LEU A 9 12.53 -14.02 -19.29
CA LEU A 9 11.22 -13.84 -18.69
C LEU A 9 10.30 -13.06 -19.63
N SER A 10 9.11 -13.59 -19.90
CA SER A 10 8.06 -12.91 -20.68
C SER A 10 6.99 -12.38 -19.73
N LEU A 11 6.86 -11.05 -19.66
CA LEU A 11 5.91 -10.34 -18.81
C LEU A 11 4.82 -9.72 -19.67
N THR A 12 3.55 -10.00 -19.37
CA THR A 12 2.41 -9.41 -20.08
C THR A 12 2.23 -7.94 -19.66
N LEU A 13 1.97 -7.06 -20.62
CA LEU A 13 1.73 -5.64 -20.36
C LEU A 13 0.24 -5.30 -20.49
N GLU A 14 -0.25 -4.53 -19.55
CA GLU A 14 -1.59 -3.94 -19.55
C GLU A 14 -1.51 -2.45 -19.93
N PRO A 15 -2.31 -1.99 -20.92
CA PRO A 15 -2.31 -0.59 -21.30
C PRO A 15 -3.04 0.26 -20.25
N THR A 16 -2.42 1.36 -19.81
CA THR A 16 -3.08 2.36 -18.96
C THR A 16 -2.91 3.76 -19.55
N PRO A 17 -3.73 4.76 -19.15
CA PRO A 17 -3.58 6.14 -19.59
C PRO A 17 -2.20 6.76 -19.31
N ALA A 18 -1.50 6.29 -18.26
CA ALA A 18 -0.18 6.77 -17.88
C ALA A 18 0.97 5.92 -18.47
N GLY A 19 0.68 5.11 -19.50
CA GLY A 19 1.60 4.13 -20.07
C GLY A 19 1.36 2.71 -19.56
N PRO A 20 2.05 1.70 -20.14
CA PRO A 20 1.83 0.31 -19.76
C PRO A 20 2.25 0.02 -18.31
N LEU A 21 1.63 -1.01 -17.72
CA LEU A 21 2.02 -1.67 -16.46
C LEU A 21 2.21 -3.16 -16.71
N LEU A 22 2.85 -3.87 -15.78
CA LEU A 22 2.88 -5.33 -15.80
C LEU A 22 1.50 -5.88 -15.41
N SER A 23 1.06 -6.94 -16.07
CA SER A 23 -0.18 -7.62 -15.69
C SER A 23 0.00 -8.38 -14.39
N THR A 24 -1.00 -8.29 -13.51
CA THR A 24 -1.08 -9.08 -12.27
C THR A 24 -1.85 -10.38 -12.44
N ASP A 25 -2.34 -10.70 -13.64
CA ASP A 25 -3.15 -11.90 -13.89
C ASP A 25 -2.33 -13.20 -13.85
N ASP A 26 -1.01 -13.11 -14.08
CA ASP A 26 -0.11 -14.26 -14.02
C ASP A 26 0.48 -14.42 -12.60
N ILE A 27 -0.14 -15.32 -11.83
CA ILE A 27 0.26 -15.65 -10.45
C ILE A 27 1.72 -16.11 -10.33
N GLU A 28 2.38 -16.53 -11.40
CA GLU A 28 3.80 -16.93 -11.35
C GLU A 28 4.75 -15.74 -11.24
N VAL A 29 4.36 -14.59 -11.81
CA VAL A 29 5.17 -13.36 -11.85
C VAL A 29 4.51 -12.19 -11.14
N GLU A 30 3.33 -12.41 -10.54
CA GLU A 30 2.55 -11.39 -9.86
C GLU A 30 3.36 -10.57 -8.84
N PRO A 31 4.23 -11.14 -7.98
CA PRO A 31 5.05 -10.34 -7.08
C PRO A 31 5.99 -9.36 -7.81
N ILE A 32 6.54 -9.75 -8.97
CA ILE A 32 7.35 -8.86 -9.82
C ILE A 32 6.49 -7.73 -10.35
N ALA A 33 5.27 -8.04 -10.83
CA ALA A 33 4.34 -7.03 -11.33
C ALA A 33 4.06 -5.97 -10.26
N TRP A 34 3.64 -6.39 -9.06
CA TRP A 34 3.37 -5.46 -7.95
C TRP A 34 4.57 -4.59 -7.59
N VAL A 35 5.76 -5.18 -7.45
CA VAL A 35 6.96 -4.45 -7.03
C VAL A 35 7.45 -3.50 -8.10
N VAL A 36 7.59 -3.98 -9.34
CA VAL A 36 8.06 -3.16 -10.46
C VAL A 36 7.07 -2.04 -10.74
N ASP A 37 5.77 -2.33 -10.79
CA ASP A 37 4.75 -1.31 -11.04
C ASP A 37 4.78 -0.25 -9.94
N SER A 38 4.89 -0.65 -8.67
CA SER A 38 5.06 0.29 -7.54
C SER A 38 6.29 1.19 -7.72
N ILE A 39 7.42 0.64 -8.18
CA ILE A 39 8.65 1.41 -8.42
C ILE A 39 8.47 2.36 -9.61
N VAL A 40 7.98 1.90 -10.76
CA VAL A 40 7.90 2.76 -11.97
C VAL A 40 6.76 3.78 -11.92
N THR A 41 5.75 3.53 -11.08
CA THR A 41 4.67 4.48 -10.79
C THR A 41 4.98 5.38 -9.60
N CYS A 42 6.16 5.25 -8.96
CA CYS A 42 6.63 6.19 -7.95
C CYS A 42 6.45 7.61 -8.46
N VAL A 43 5.77 8.42 -7.65
CA VAL A 43 5.24 9.70 -8.12
C VAL A 43 6.34 10.76 -8.25
N SER A 44 7.44 10.64 -7.49
CA SER A 44 8.61 11.51 -7.65
C SER A 44 9.78 10.80 -8.34
N GLU A 45 10.40 11.50 -9.29
CA GLU A 45 11.66 11.06 -9.93
C GLU A 45 12.77 10.86 -8.88
N GLN A 46 12.73 11.60 -7.78
CA GLN A 46 13.67 11.44 -6.66
C GLN A 46 13.48 10.10 -5.95
N ARG A 47 12.24 9.68 -5.65
CA ARG A 47 11.97 8.39 -5.02
C ARG A 47 12.31 7.24 -5.96
N PHE A 48 11.97 7.36 -7.24
CA PHE A 48 12.40 6.40 -8.26
C PHE A 48 13.93 6.28 -8.30
N ALA A 49 14.66 7.39 -8.43
CA ALA A 49 16.12 7.39 -8.47
C ALA A 49 16.73 6.81 -7.20
N HIS A 50 16.17 7.11 -6.02
CA HIS A 50 16.63 6.56 -4.75
C HIS A 50 16.45 5.04 -4.68
N LEU A 51 15.26 4.52 -5.01
CA LEU A 51 15.01 3.07 -5.01
C LEU A 51 15.92 2.33 -6.00
N VAL A 52 16.11 2.90 -7.18
CA VAL A 52 16.99 2.32 -8.21
C VAL A 52 18.45 2.33 -7.78
N ASP A 53 18.95 3.42 -7.17
CA ASP A 53 20.33 3.52 -6.65
C ASP A 53 20.61 2.47 -5.56
N HIS A 54 19.65 2.20 -4.68
CA HIS A 54 19.73 1.11 -3.69
C HIS A 54 19.87 -0.26 -4.38
N LEU A 55 19.02 -0.55 -5.37
CA LEU A 55 19.11 -1.79 -6.14
C LEU A 55 20.43 -1.89 -6.94
N GLU A 56 20.93 -0.79 -7.49
CA GLU A 56 22.22 -0.77 -8.19
C GLU A 56 23.40 -1.07 -7.26
N ARG A 57 23.31 -0.72 -5.97
CA ARG A 57 24.30 -1.04 -4.94
C ARG A 57 24.15 -2.44 -4.35
N GLY A 58 23.09 -3.17 -4.72
CA GLY A 58 22.81 -4.47 -4.12
C GLY A 58 22.17 -4.36 -2.72
N GLU A 59 21.64 -3.20 -2.34
CA GLU A 59 20.99 -2.98 -1.05
C GLU A 59 19.57 -3.56 -1.06
N GLU A 60 19.07 -3.91 0.13
CA GLU A 60 17.71 -4.42 0.29
C GLU A 60 16.72 -3.27 0.42
N ILE A 61 15.49 -3.49 -0.03
CA ILE A 61 14.42 -2.51 0.05
C ILE A 61 13.24 -3.14 0.77
N PHE A 62 12.81 -2.51 1.86
CA PHE A 62 11.64 -2.91 2.63
C PHE A 62 10.62 -1.77 2.61
N THR A 63 9.40 -2.09 2.20
CA THR A 63 8.23 -1.22 2.30
C THR A 63 7.12 -2.01 3.01
N GLN A 64 6.04 -1.34 3.42
CA GLN A 64 4.93 -2.03 4.09
C GLN A 64 4.19 -3.02 3.17
N GLY A 65 4.16 -2.76 1.86
CA GLY A 65 3.45 -3.59 0.89
C GLY A 65 4.30 -4.69 0.24
N TRP A 66 5.62 -4.46 0.17
CA TRP A 66 6.53 -5.34 -0.55
C TRP A 66 7.99 -5.17 -0.14
N SER A 67 8.80 -6.18 -0.46
CA SER A 67 10.23 -6.18 -0.18
C SER A 67 11.04 -6.77 -1.33
N ILE A 68 12.27 -6.31 -1.43
CA ILE A 68 13.35 -6.84 -2.27
C ILE A 68 14.51 -7.13 -1.32
N SER A 69 14.69 -8.39 -0.92
CA SER A 69 15.72 -8.81 0.04
C SER A 69 16.66 -9.82 -0.60
N ARG A 70 17.85 -9.99 -0.04
CA ARG A 70 18.79 -11.01 -0.53
C ARG A 70 18.42 -12.39 0.03
N PRO A 71 18.62 -13.48 -0.73
CA PRO A 71 18.39 -14.84 -0.25
C PRO A 71 19.53 -15.34 0.66
N ASP A 72 19.89 -14.54 1.66
CA ASP A 72 21.10 -14.73 2.48
C ASP A 72 20.78 -15.41 3.83
N ASP A 73 19.49 -15.52 4.20
CA ASP A 73 19.08 -16.19 5.45
C ASP A 73 19.25 -17.71 5.32
N PRO A 74 20.15 -18.35 6.09
CA PRO A 74 20.35 -19.80 6.04
C PRO A 74 19.15 -20.61 6.59
N LEU A 75 18.19 -19.97 7.25
CA LEU A 75 16.98 -20.60 7.78
C LEU A 75 15.84 -20.63 6.76
N GLU A 76 15.88 -19.80 5.72
CA GLU A 76 14.85 -19.76 4.69
C GLU A 76 15.19 -20.70 3.52
N ASP A 77 14.21 -21.53 3.12
CA ASP A 77 14.34 -22.43 1.98
C ASP A 77 13.78 -21.77 0.72
N TYR A 78 14.69 -21.28 -0.14
CA TYR A 78 14.33 -20.68 -1.42
C TYR A 78 14.35 -21.65 -2.61
N THR A 79 14.38 -22.96 -2.37
CA THR A 79 14.48 -23.96 -3.46
C THR A 79 13.33 -23.81 -4.46
N GLU A 80 12.09 -23.69 -3.99
CA GLU A 80 10.92 -23.51 -4.85
C GLU A 80 11.00 -22.23 -5.69
N ALA A 81 11.45 -21.11 -5.09
CA ALA A 81 11.59 -19.84 -5.79
C ALA A 81 12.66 -19.90 -6.90
N LYS A 82 13.79 -20.60 -6.64
CA LYS A 82 14.85 -20.85 -7.65
C LYS A 82 14.36 -21.74 -8.79
N GLU A 83 13.69 -22.84 -8.46
CA GLU A 83 13.10 -23.75 -9.46
C GLU A 83 12.07 -23.02 -10.33
N ASN A 84 11.26 -22.14 -9.72
CA ASN A 84 10.28 -21.37 -10.47
C ASN A 84 10.94 -20.39 -11.45
N TRP A 85 11.97 -19.65 -11.02
CA TRP A 85 12.74 -18.80 -11.93
C TRP A 85 13.33 -19.59 -13.10
N GLN A 86 13.91 -20.76 -12.82
CA GLN A 86 14.48 -21.62 -13.85
C GLN A 86 13.42 -22.14 -14.82
N LYS A 87 12.23 -22.48 -14.34
CA LYS A 87 11.09 -22.88 -15.18
C LYS A 87 10.61 -21.73 -16.07
N LEU A 88 10.57 -20.51 -15.54
CA LEU A 88 10.09 -19.33 -16.27
C LEU A 88 11.08 -18.84 -17.33
N THR A 89 12.38 -18.93 -17.07
CA THR A 89 13.42 -18.29 -17.90
C THR A 89 14.39 -19.27 -18.58
N ASN A 90 14.30 -20.57 -18.25
CA ASN A 90 15.28 -21.60 -18.61
C ASN A 90 16.72 -21.28 -18.16
N SER A 91 16.89 -20.43 -17.16
CA SER A 91 18.19 -19.97 -16.65
C SER A 91 18.23 -20.03 -15.12
N GLU A 92 19.39 -20.26 -14.54
CA GLU A 92 19.57 -20.12 -13.09
C GLU A 92 19.58 -18.63 -12.71
N PRO A 93 19.08 -18.27 -11.51
CA PRO A 93 19.05 -16.86 -11.09
C PRO A 93 20.45 -16.29 -10.79
N GLY A 94 21.40 -17.14 -10.39
CA GLY A 94 22.77 -16.73 -10.03
C GLY A 94 22.89 -16.21 -8.60
N GLU A 95 24.12 -15.88 -8.20
CA GLU A 95 24.43 -15.43 -6.82
C GLU A 95 23.97 -13.99 -6.54
N ASP A 96 23.94 -13.13 -7.56
CA ASP A 96 23.47 -11.73 -7.46
C ASP A 96 21.97 -11.64 -7.74
N SER A 97 21.18 -12.16 -6.80
CA SER A 97 19.73 -12.26 -6.89
C SER A 97 19.03 -11.68 -5.68
N TYR A 98 17.80 -11.24 -5.89
CA TYR A 98 16.88 -10.85 -4.84
C TYR A 98 15.69 -11.78 -4.76
N VAL A 99 15.15 -11.93 -3.57
CA VAL A 99 13.80 -12.40 -3.30
C VAL A 99 12.86 -11.20 -3.39
N VAL A 100 11.92 -11.28 -4.33
CA VAL A 100 10.86 -10.29 -4.50
C VAL A 100 9.58 -10.85 -3.89
N SER A 101 9.01 -10.12 -2.93
CA SER A 101 7.82 -10.56 -2.19
C SER A 101 6.88 -9.39 -1.89
N THR A 102 5.60 -9.70 -1.69
CA THR A 102 4.62 -8.75 -1.19
C THR A 102 4.05 -9.24 0.14
N SER A 103 3.57 -8.34 1.01
CA SER A 103 3.02 -8.71 2.31
C SER A 103 1.66 -9.43 2.20
N PHE A 104 0.99 -9.31 1.06
CA PHE A 104 -0.34 -9.85 0.81
C PHE A 104 -0.37 -11.08 -0.12
N LEU A 105 0.73 -11.38 -0.81
CA LEU A 105 0.90 -12.64 -1.54
C LEU A 105 1.79 -13.57 -0.71
N ARG A 106 1.38 -14.84 -0.59
CA ARG A 106 2.25 -15.85 0.03
C ARG A 106 3.44 -16.25 -0.85
N LYS A 107 3.42 -15.83 -2.12
CA LYS A 107 4.39 -16.25 -3.11
C LYS A 107 5.54 -15.27 -3.19
N GLN A 108 6.74 -15.83 -3.26
CA GLN A 108 7.97 -15.10 -3.47
C GLN A 108 8.61 -15.59 -4.77
N ILE A 109 9.39 -14.75 -5.41
CA ILE A 109 10.13 -15.09 -6.62
C ILE A 109 11.55 -14.57 -6.52
N ILE A 110 12.51 -15.43 -6.87
CA ILE A 110 13.90 -15.02 -6.97
C ILE A 110 14.13 -14.43 -8.36
N VAL A 111 14.74 -13.25 -8.40
CA VAL A 111 15.03 -12.52 -9.62
C VAL A 111 16.49 -12.05 -9.58
N PRO A 112 17.31 -12.32 -10.61
CA PRO A 112 18.64 -11.73 -10.72
C PRO A 112 18.52 -10.21 -10.66
N ARG A 113 19.37 -9.56 -9.86
CA ARG A 113 19.34 -8.10 -9.67
C ARG A 113 19.40 -7.33 -10.99
N LYS A 114 20.25 -7.81 -11.90
CA LYS A 114 20.37 -7.26 -13.25
C LYS A 114 19.05 -7.35 -14.04
N ALA A 115 18.35 -8.48 -13.97
CA ALA A 115 17.08 -8.67 -14.66
C ALA A 115 15.99 -7.75 -14.08
N LEU A 116 15.94 -7.60 -12.75
CA LEU A 116 15.01 -6.69 -12.07
C LEU A 116 15.21 -5.23 -12.51
N LEU A 117 16.46 -4.76 -12.51
CA LEU A 117 16.81 -3.41 -12.99
C LEU A 117 16.44 -3.22 -14.47
N GLU A 118 16.74 -4.21 -15.33
CA GLU A 118 16.37 -4.17 -16.75
C GLU A 118 14.85 -4.07 -16.95
N ILE A 119 14.05 -4.81 -16.16
CA ILE A 119 12.58 -4.72 -16.20
C ILE A 119 12.11 -3.31 -15.79
N ILE A 120 12.63 -2.78 -14.67
CA ILE A 120 12.27 -1.46 -14.15
C ILE A 120 12.57 -0.37 -15.20
N TYR A 121 13.77 -0.35 -15.76
CA TYR A 121 14.16 0.65 -16.75
C TYR A 121 13.41 0.52 -18.08
N ALA A 122 13.18 -0.72 -18.55
CA ALA A 122 12.44 -0.95 -19.78
C ALA A 122 10.99 -0.44 -19.63
N LEU A 123 10.34 -0.75 -18.52
CA LEU A 123 8.97 -0.30 -18.27
C LEU A 123 8.88 1.21 -18.06
N LYS A 124 9.80 1.82 -17.31
CA LYS A 124 9.89 3.29 -17.16
C LYS A 124 10.04 3.98 -18.52
N THR A 125 10.89 3.45 -19.39
CA THR A 125 11.10 3.96 -20.75
C THR A 125 9.83 3.86 -21.60
N LEU A 126 9.15 2.70 -21.59
CA LEU A 126 7.88 2.50 -22.31
C LEU A 126 6.80 3.47 -21.83
N ARG A 127 6.72 3.73 -20.53
CA ARG A 127 5.79 4.72 -19.97
C ARG A 127 6.09 6.12 -20.48
N GLN A 128 7.35 6.56 -20.43
CA GLN A 128 7.75 7.87 -20.95
C GLN A 128 7.46 8.05 -22.45
N GLN A 129 7.62 6.99 -23.25
CA GLN A 129 7.29 7.01 -24.69
C GLN A 129 5.77 7.00 -24.97
N GLY A 130 4.99 6.34 -24.12
CA GLY A 130 3.53 6.26 -24.24
C GLY A 130 2.78 7.49 -23.75
N THR A 131 3.43 8.37 -22.97
CA THR A 131 2.78 9.55 -22.33
C THR A 131 2.82 10.80 -23.22
N SER A 132 2.87 10.67 -24.55
CA SER A 132 2.83 11.82 -25.46
C SER A 132 1.39 12.38 -25.57
N ILE A 133 0.89 12.93 -24.48
CA ILE A 133 -0.16 13.96 -24.46
C ILE A 133 0.58 15.28 -24.31
N ASP A 134 0.60 16.08 -25.37
CA ASP A 134 1.20 17.42 -25.41
C ASP A 134 0.78 18.25 -24.19
N SER A 135 1.67 18.33 -23.19
CA SER A 135 1.64 19.38 -22.18
C SER A 135 2.77 20.36 -22.47
N PRO A 136 2.49 21.68 -22.50
CA PRO A 136 3.44 22.68 -22.96
C PRO A 136 4.66 22.74 -22.03
N GLN A 137 5.85 22.56 -22.60
CA GLN A 137 7.12 22.74 -21.91
C GLN A 137 7.31 24.21 -21.50
N GLU A 138 7.15 24.52 -20.22
CA GLU A 138 7.83 25.67 -19.62
C GLU A 138 9.29 25.30 -19.38
N SER A 139 10.18 25.93 -20.15
CA SER A 139 11.62 25.86 -19.95
C SER A 139 12.01 26.73 -18.76
N VAL A 140 12.33 26.10 -17.63
CA VAL A 140 13.01 26.78 -16.52
C VAL A 140 14.46 26.31 -16.47
N ASP A 141 15.31 27.16 -17.01
CA ASP A 141 16.76 27.17 -16.84
C ASP A 141 17.10 27.33 -15.34
N ARG A 142 17.60 26.29 -14.68
CA ARG A 142 18.25 26.43 -13.37
C ARG A 142 19.56 25.64 -13.30
N LYS A 143 20.65 26.42 -13.25
CA LYS A 143 22.01 25.99 -12.94
C LYS A 143 22.08 25.40 -11.53
N SER A 144 22.60 24.19 -11.41
CA SER A 144 23.02 23.59 -10.14
C SER A 144 24.22 24.33 -9.54
N PRO A 145 24.37 24.26 -8.21
CA PRO A 145 25.69 24.08 -7.63
C PRO A 145 25.78 22.80 -6.80
N HIS A 146 26.91 22.12 -6.98
CA HIS A 146 27.48 21.11 -6.11
C HIS A 146 27.38 21.49 -4.62
N ASN A 147 27.14 20.49 -3.76
CA ASN A 147 27.88 20.44 -2.52
C ASN A 147 28.17 18.98 -2.10
N GLN A 148 29.46 18.70 -1.92
CA GLN A 148 29.99 17.48 -1.34
C GLN A 148 29.94 17.60 0.18
N ASN A 149 29.55 16.55 0.89
CA ASN A 149 30.15 16.22 2.18
C ASN A 149 29.87 14.75 2.55
N ASN A 150 30.96 14.00 2.66
CA ASN A 150 31.02 12.68 3.28
C ASN A 150 30.91 12.83 4.81
N GLN A 151 30.18 11.95 5.47
CA GLN A 151 30.48 11.60 6.86
C GLN A 151 30.17 10.13 7.17
N GLU A 152 31.27 9.49 7.57
CA GLU A 152 31.57 8.18 8.19
C GLU A 152 30.44 7.24 8.61
N LEU A 153 30.58 5.99 8.13
CA LEU A 153 29.94 4.78 8.63
C LEU A 153 30.37 4.45 10.06
N THR A 154 29.41 4.08 10.90
CA THR A 154 29.63 3.12 11.99
C THR A 154 28.53 2.06 11.97
N ASP A 155 28.97 0.80 11.94
CA ASP A 155 28.17 -0.42 11.97
C ASP A 155 27.19 -0.49 13.14
N ASN A 156 25.95 -0.89 12.85
CA ASN A 156 25.15 -1.78 13.68
C ASN A 156 24.01 -2.39 12.84
N HIS A 157 24.19 -3.67 12.50
CA HIS A 157 23.21 -4.52 11.83
C HIS A 157 22.06 -4.89 12.77
N LEU A 158 20.94 -4.19 12.63
CA LEU A 158 19.58 -4.73 12.78
C LEU A 158 18.70 -3.81 11.92
N GLY A 159 17.97 -4.36 10.95
CA GLY A 159 17.30 -3.65 9.85
C GLY A 159 16.75 -2.28 10.23
N LYS A 160 17.46 -1.23 9.81
CA LYS A 160 17.03 0.15 9.99
C LYS A 160 15.93 0.37 8.96
N GLU A 161 14.68 0.32 9.40
CA GLU A 161 13.55 0.87 8.68
C GLU A 161 14.00 2.24 8.16
N LEU A 162 14.05 2.41 6.83
CA LEU A 162 14.53 3.64 6.21
C LEU A 162 13.79 4.81 6.87
N GLU A 163 14.50 5.72 7.53
CA GLU A 163 13.95 6.95 8.14
C GLU A 163 13.44 7.88 7.01
N LEU A 164 12.36 7.47 6.35
CA LEU A 164 11.63 8.21 5.31
C LEU A 164 10.74 9.29 5.91
N ASP A 165 10.61 9.32 7.24
CA ASP A 165 9.68 10.19 8.00
C ASP A 165 9.89 11.70 7.78
N ASN A 166 11.06 12.13 7.29
CA ASN A 166 11.41 13.54 7.12
C ASN A 166 11.51 13.99 5.65
N VAL A 167 11.13 13.16 4.67
CA VAL A 167 11.10 13.62 3.28
C VAL A 167 9.86 14.52 3.10
N PRO A 168 10.04 15.78 2.66
CA PRO A 168 8.90 16.65 2.34
C PRO A 168 8.02 15.94 1.31
N VAL A 169 6.72 15.85 1.59
CA VAL A 169 5.77 15.28 0.65
C VAL A 169 5.56 16.29 -0.47
N ASP A 170 5.74 15.86 -1.72
CA ASP A 170 5.56 16.70 -2.88
C ASP A 170 4.08 17.11 -3.06
N ASP A 171 3.82 18.39 -3.31
CA ASP A 171 2.46 18.93 -3.49
C ASP A 171 1.75 18.25 -4.68
N ASP A 172 2.48 18.01 -5.77
CA ASP A 172 1.94 17.34 -6.96
C ASP A 172 1.58 15.88 -6.66
N PHE A 173 2.33 15.22 -5.78
CA PHE A 173 2.00 13.87 -5.32
C PHE A 173 0.70 13.85 -4.52
N LEU A 174 0.51 14.80 -3.60
CA LEU A 174 -0.74 14.92 -2.84
C LEU A 174 -1.93 15.20 -3.76
N ARG A 175 -1.77 16.01 -4.80
CA ARG A 175 -2.84 16.26 -5.79
C ARG A 175 -3.21 15.00 -6.57
N GLN A 176 -2.24 14.24 -7.04
CA GLN A 176 -2.52 12.97 -7.73
C GLN A 176 -3.17 11.94 -6.81
N MET A 177 -2.78 11.90 -5.55
CA MET A 177 -3.38 11.02 -4.54
C MET A 177 -4.83 11.42 -4.24
N GLU A 178 -5.13 12.73 -4.15
CA GLU A 178 -6.49 13.26 -4.07
C GLU A 178 -7.33 12.80 -5.27
N GLU A 179 -6.82 12.91 -6.50
CA GLU A 179 -7.55 12.45 -7.69
C GLU A 179 -7.87 10.95 -7.63
N ARG A 180 -6.90 10.12 -7.19
CA ARG A 180 -7.13 8.68 -6.98
C ARG A 180 -8.18 8.43 -5.90
N ALA A 181 -8.14 9.17 -4.80
CA ALA A 181 -9.11 9.09 -3.71
C ALA A 181 -10.53 9.48 -4.18
N VAL A 182 -10.67 10.51 -5.01
CA VAL A 182 -11.94 10.92 -5.63
C VAL A 182 -12.47 9.82 -6.56
N VAL A 183 -11.62 9.25 -7.43
CA VAL A 183 -12.01 8.16 -8.33
C VAL A 183 -12.46 6.93 -7.54
N LEU A 184 -11.74 6.59 -6.48
CA LEU A 184 -12.12 5.48 -5.60
C LEU A 184 -13.48 5.73 -4.94
N ALA A 185 -13.70 6.92 -4.37
CA ALA A 185 -14.96 7.26 -3.74
C ALA A 185 -16.13 7.20 -4.73
N ALA A 186 -15.92 7.63 -5.98
CA ALA A 186 -16.92 7.51 -7.04
C ALA A 186 -17.22 6.05 -7.40
N LEU A 187 -16.20 5.17 -7.44
CA LEU A 187 -16.38 3.74 -7.67
C LEU A 187 -17.16 3.06 -6.53
N GLU A 188 -16.92 3.46 -5.28
CA GLU A 188 -17.62 2.94 -4.10
C GLU A 188 -19.09 3.36 -4.04
N GLN A 189 -19.41 4.54 -4.58
CA GLN A 189 -20.78 5.06 -4.64
C GLN A 189 -21.58 4.53 -5.85
N GLY A 190 -20.88 3.99 -6.85
CA GLY A 190 -21.49 3.47 -8.08
C GLY A 190 -22.18 2.11 -7.89
N GLU A 191 -22.71 1.56 -8.99
CA GLU A 191 -23.28 0.22 -9.01
C GLU A 191 -22.19 -0.83 -8.67
N GLN A 192 -22.48 -1.65 -7.66
CA GLN A 192 -21.56 -2.65 -7.15
C GLN A 192 -21.77 -3.98 -7.89
N THR A 193 -21.02 -4.16 -8.97
CA THR A 193 -20.81 -5.48 -9.59
C THR A 193 -19.61 -6.16 -8.91
N LEU A 194 -19.44 -7.47 -9.14
CA LEU A 194 -18.28 -8.19 -8.61
C LEU A 194 -16.95 -7.58 -9.09
N GLU A 195 -16.91 -7.16 -10.35
CA GLU A 195 -15.74 -6.55 -10.99
C GLU A 195 -15.45 -5.15 -10.42
N THR A 196 -16.47 -4.32 -10.24
CA THR A 196 -16.28 -2.97 -9.65
C THR A 196 -15.90 -3.06 -8.19
N ALA A 197 -16.45 -4.02 -7.43
CA ALA A 197 -16.06 -4.27 -6.04
C ALA A 197 -14.61 -4.75 -5.92
N ALA A 198 -14.17 -5.66 -6.80
CA ALA A 198 -12.78 -6.12 -6.85
C ALA A 198 -11.82 -4.98 -7.20
N THR A 199 -12.17 -4.18 -8.22
CA THR A 199 -11.38 -3.00 -8.64
C THR A 199 -11.28 -1.95 -7.53
N ALA A 200 -12.39 -1.63 -6.86
CA ALA A 200 -12.41 -0.69 -5.75
C ALA A 200 -11.57 -1.20 -4.57
N SER A 201 -11.63 -2.51 -4.27
CA SER A 201 -10.80 -3.14 -3.24
C SER A 201 -9.31 -2.99 -3.55
N ALA A 202 -8.87 -3.33 -4.77
CA ALA A 202 -7.49 -3.20 -5.18
C ALA A 202 -7.01 -1.74 -5.13
N LYS A 203 -7.77 -0.80 -5.72
CA LYS A 203 -7.44 0.62 -5.70
C LYS A 203 -7.36 1.21 -4.29
N ARG A 204 -8.24 0.78 -3.40
CA ARG A 204 -8.21 1.19 -2.00
C ARG A 204 -6.95 0.74 -1.30
N ARG A 205 -6.54 -0.52 -1.49
CA ARG A 205 -5.29 -1.04 -0.91
C ARG A 205 -4.11 -0.17 -1.31
N PHE A 206 -3.97 0.11 -2.60
CA PHE A 206 -2.91 0.99 -3.09
C PHE A 206 -2.98 2.38 -2.47
N LEU A 207 -4.16 3.00 -2.45
CA LEU A 207 -4.33 4.32 -1.86
C LEU A 207 -3.94 4.33 -0.38
N LEU A 208 -4.34 3.32 0.40
CA LEU A 208 -4.01 3.24 1.82
C LEU A 208 -2.51 3.05 2.07
N ILE A 209 -1.82 2.27 1.24
CA ILE A 209 -0.36 2.15 1.28
C ILE A 209 0.29 3.49 0.95
N GLU A 210 -0.18 4.18 -0.10
CA GLU A 210 0.34 5.50 -0.49
C GLU A 210 0.11 6.56 0.60
N LEU A 211 -1.04 6.52 1.28
CA LEU A 211 -1.36 7.39 2.41
C LEU A 211 -0.41 7.16 3.58
N ASP A 212 -0.13 5.89 3.90
CA ASP A 212 0.80 5.52 4.96
C ASP A 212 2.24 5.94 4.63
N ASP A 213 2.70 5.61 3.41
CA ASP A 213 4.02 5.98 2.89
C ASP A 213 4.24 7.50 2.88
N ALA A 214 3.18 8.27 2.61
CA ALA A 214 3.21 9.74 2.65
C ALA A 214 3.18 10.30 4.08
N GLY A 215 3.00 9.44 5.09
CA GLY A 215 2.87 9.80 6.49
C GLY A 215 1.50 10.35 6.88
N LEU A 216 0.49 10.32 6.00
CA LEU A 216 -0.85 10.83 6.31
C LEU A 216 -1.56 10.03 7.40
N LEU A 217 -1.11 8.79 7.64
CA LEU A 217 -1.62 7.90 8.70
C LEU A 217 -0.73 7.92 9.97
N ASN A 218 0.41 8.61 9.94
CA ASN A 218 1.38 8.68 11.03
C ASN A 218 1.06 9.85 11.99
N GLU A 219 0.76 9.51 13.24
CA GLU A 219 0.36 10.47 14.28
C GLU A 219 1.38 11.59 14.53
N SER A 220 2.68 11.29 14.36
CA SER A 220 3.73 12.28 14.56
C SER A 220 3.67 13.46 13.57
N ARG A 221 2.97 13.29 12.44
CA ARG A 221 2.89 14.27 11.34
C ARG A 221 1.51 14.91 11.18
N PHE A 222 0.55 14.61 12.07
CA PHE A 222 -0.85 15.02 11.90
C PHE A 222 -1.04 16.53 11.77
N GLU A 223 -0.44 17.32 12.65
CA GLU A 223 -0.63 18.77 12.61
C GLU A 223 -0.06 19.40 11.33
N GLU A 224 1.17 19.02 10.95
CA GLU A 224 1.85 19.54 9.76
C GLU A 224 1.09 19.17 8.48
N LEU A 225 0.76 17.89 8.31
CA LEU A 225 0.07 17.40 7.11
C LEU A 225 -1.34 17.94 7.03
N HIS A 226 -2.08 18.06 8.14
CA HIS A 226 -3.43 18.64 8.11
C HIS A 226 -3.41 20.08 7.57
N GLN A 227 -2.49 20.91 8.06
CA GLN A 227 -2.34 22.29 7.59
C GLN A 227 -2.00 22.34 6.09
N LEU A 228 -1.08 21.49 5.64
CA LEU A 228 -0.71 21.39 4.23
C LEU A 228 -1.91 20.97 3.35
N LEU A 229 -2.65 19.95 3.74
CA LEU A 229 -3.82 19.46 3.00
C LEU A 229 -4.93 20.52 2.91
N VAL A 230 -5.16 21.29 3.98
CA VAL A 230 -6.09 22.42 4.00
C VAL A 230 -5.62 23.54 3.07
N GLN A 231 -4.33 23.88 3.09
CA GLN A 231 -3.74 24.88 2.20
C GLN A 231 -3.88 24.49 0.72
N LEU A 232 -3.66 23.21 0.40
CA LEU A 232 -3.76 22.68 -0.97
C LEU A 232 -5.20 22.43 -1.43
N GLN A 233 -6.18 22.51 -0.51
CA GLN A 233 -7.60 22.25 -0.72
C GLN A 233 -7.88 20.84 -1.26
N LEU A 234 -7.40 19.82 -0.55
CA LEU A 234 -7.52 18.40 -0.92
C LEU A 234 -8.55 17.69 -0.01
N PRO A 235 -9.88 17.86 -0.26
CA PRO A 235 -10.92 17.45 0.67
C PRO A 235 -10.99 15.95 0.94
N MET A 236 -10.71 15.09 -0.05
CA MET A 236 -10.73 13.63 0.17
C MET A 236 -9.56 13.21 1.07
N LEU A 237 -8.36 13.72 0.84
CA LEU A 237 -7.22 13.47 1.70
C LEU A 237 -7.43 14.04 3.11
N ILE A 238 -8.06 15.21 3.24
CA ILE A 238 -8.47 15.75 4.55
C ILE A 238 -9.39 14.76 5.26
N ALA A 239 -10.38 14.18 4.57
CA ALA A 239 -11.29 13.20 5.17
C ALA A 239 -10.58 11.92 5.61
N TYR A 240 -9.66 11.39 4.79
CA TYR A 240 -8.83 10.24 5.17
C TYR A 240 -7.93 10.55 6.37
N HIS A 241 -7.32 11.73 6.39
CA HIS A 241 -6.46 12.17 7.48
C HIS A 241 -7.23 12.34 8.79
N GLN A 242 -8.40 12.99 8.75
CA GLN A 242 -9.27 13.11 9.92
C GLN A 242 -9.74 11.75 10.43
N ALA A 243 -10.11 10.83 9.52
CA ALA A 243 -10.44 9.46 9.89
C ALA A 243 -9.26 8.74 10.57
N ALA A 244 -8.03 8.99 10.12
CA ALA A 244 -6.83 8.42 10.74
C ALA A 244 -6.62 8.96 12.16
N MET A 245 -6.77 10.27 12.34
CA MET A 245 -6.73 10.91 13.65
C MET A 245 -7.77 10.32 14.61
N GLU A 246 -9.02 10.18 14.15
CA GLU A 246 -10.11 9.61 14.96
C GLU A 246 -9.89 8.13 15.29
N LEU A 247 -9.33 7.34 14.37
CA LEU A 247 -9.01 5.94 14.59
C LEU A 247 -7.89 5.76 15.61
N HIS A 248 -6.82 6.56 15.53
CA HIS A 248 -5.77 6.59 16.55
C HIS A 248 -6.32 6.96 17.93
N ALA A 249 -7.15 8.00 17.99
CA ALA A 249 -7.81 8.41 19.23
C ALA A 249 -8.70 7.29 19.79
N TYR A 250 -9.42 6.57 18.94
CA TYR A 250 -10.22 5.40 19.31
C TYR A 250 -9.36 4.27 19.88
N PHE A 251 -8.24 3.92 19.22
CA PHE A 251 -7.35 2.85 19.67
C PHE A 251 -6.76 3.09 21.05
N ARG A 252 -6.60 4.36 21.45
CA ARG A 252 -6.14 4.79 22.79
C ARG A 252 -7.29 5.05 23.78
N SER A 253 -8.53 4.95 23.34
CA SER A 253 -9.68 5.36 24.13
C SER A 253 -9.98 4.39 25.30
N PRO A 254 -10.44 4.91 26.46
CA PRO A 254 -10.90 4.05 27.55
C PRO A 254 -12.14 3.24 27.18
N GLN A 255 -12.94 3.69 26.20
CA GLN A 255 -14.09 2.97 25.67
C GLN A 255 -13.67 1.66 25.00
N ARG A 256 -12.63 1.68 24.15
CA ARG A 256 -12.07 0.46 23.55
C ARG A 256 -11.59 -0.51 24.64
N LYS A 257 -10.80 -0.02 25.60
CA LYS A 257 -10.28 -0.83 26.73
C LYS A 257 -11.37 -1.42 27.62
N ARG A 258 -12.60 -0.87 27.65
CA ARG A 258 -13.74 -1.44 28.38
C ARG A 258 -14.18 -2.79 27.78
N TYR A 259 -14.14 -2.91 26.46
CA TYR A 259 -14.58 -4.10 25.73
C TYR A 259 -13.41 -5.03 25.41
N LEU A 260 -12.20 -4.48 25.23
CA LEU A 260 -10.97 -5.19 24.93
C LEU A 260 -9.85 -4.75 25.89
N PRO A 261 -9.82 -5.25 27.14
CA PRO A 261 -8.90 -4.78 28.18
C PRO A 261 -7.41 -4.89 27.80
N ASP A 262 -7.06 -5.94 27.08
CA ASP A 262 -5.69 -6.26 26.68
C ASP A 262 -5.30 -5.70 25.30
N ALA A 263 -6.19 -4.97 24.61
CA ALA A 263 -5.91 -4.48 23.26
C ALA A 263 -4.96 -3.28 23.28
N GLU A 264 -3.80 -3.41 22.65
CA GLU A 264 -2.84 -2.32 22.47
C GLU A 264 -3.19 -1.45 21.26
N PRO A 265 -2.62 -0.23 21.14
CA PRO A 265 -2.78 0.57 19.93
C PRO A 265 -2.30 -0.21 18.69
N GLU A 266 -3.10 -0.17 17.63
CA GLU A 266 -2.83 -0.91 16.39
C GLU A 266 -2.39 0.03 15.26
N SER A 267 -1.68 -0.52 14.27
CA SER A 267 -1.44 0.15 13.00
C SER A 267 -2.77 0.31 12.25
N ILE A 268 -2.96 1.42 11.53
CA ILE A 268 -4.18 1.65 10.74
C ILE A 268 -4.35 0.59 9.65
N LEU A 269 -3.29 0.17 8.97
CA LEU A 269 -3.41 -0.78 7.85
C LEU A 269 -3.65 -2.22 8.29
N HIS A 270 -3.18 -2.57 9.50
CA HIS A 270 -3.20 -3.95 10.01
C HIS A 270 -4.17 -4.12 11.19
N GLY A 271 -4.96 -3.08 11.49
CA GLY A 271 -5.85 -3.06 12.62
C GLY A 271 -7.16 -3.83 12.38
N SER A 272 -7.92 -4.03 13.44
CA SER A 272 -9.23 -4.69 13.40
C SER A 272 -10.34 -3.78 12.83
N ILE A 273 -10.10 -2.46 12.74
CA ILE A 273 -11.07 -1.45 12.33
C ILE A 273 -10.60 -0.77 11.05
N SER A 274 -11.47 -0.73 10.04
CA SER A 274 -11.20 -0.02 8.79
C SER A 274 -11.26 1.49 9.04
N LEU A 275 -10.34 2.22 8.40
CA LEU A 275 -10.32 3.68 8.36
C LEU A 275 -11.66 4.28 7.92
N ASP A 276 -12.40 3.55 7.07
CA ASP A 276 -13.70 3.97 6.56
C ASP A 276 -14.80 4.04 7.61
N TRP A 277 -14.63 3.41 8.78
CA TRP A 277 -15.58 3.56 9.90
C TRP A 277 -15.77 5.04 10.26
N PHE A 278 -14.67 5.78 10.32
CA PHE A 278 -14.67 7.21 10.64
C PHE A 278 -14.88 8.07 9.41
N ARG A 279 -14.24 7.74 8.27
CA ARG A 279 -14.40 8.50 7.02
C ARG A 279 -15.85 8.57 6.56
N LEU A 280 -16.58 7.45 6.67
CA LEU A 280 -17.99 7.35 6.26
C LEU A 280 -18.97 7.70 7.38
N GLN A 281 -18.48 8.04 8.59
CA GLN A 281 -19.27 8.43 9.75
C GLN A 281 -20.35 7.39 10.09
N VAL A 282 -19.92 6.16 10.38
CA VAL A 282 -20.85 5.06 10.69
C VAL A 282 -21.85 5.47 11.79
N PRO A 283 -23.17 5.39 11.53
CA PRO A 283 -24.17 5.84 12.47
C PRO A 283 -24.09 5.09 13.81
N THR A 284 -24.15 5.85 14.90
CA THR A 284 -24.20 5.28 16.25
C THR A 284 -25.65 5.22 16.73
N PRO A 285 -26.17 4.03 17.08
CA PRO A 285 -27.53 3.91 17.56
C PRO A 285 -27.66 4.41 19.00
N GLU A 286 -28.74 5.13 19.32
CA GLU A 286 -29.03 5.47 20.71
C GLU A 286 -29.27 4.20 21.58
N PRO A 287 -28.84 4.22 22.86
CA PRO A 287 -28.23 5.34 23.60
C PRO A 287 -26.69 5.33 23.59
N TYR A 288 -26.04 4.64 22.64
CA TYR A 288 -24.60 4.45 22.67
C TYR A 288 -23.84 5.74 22.36
N HIS A 289 -22.70 5.92 23.03
CA HIS A 289 -21.67 6.84 22.58
C HIS A 289 -20.89 6.22 21.40
N PRO A 290 -20.40 6.99 20.40
CA PRO A 290 -19.77 6.42 19.21
C PRO A 290 -18.63 5.43 19.48
N TYR A 291 -17.68 5.78 20.35
CA TYR A 291 -16.60 4.86 20.72
C TYR A 291 -17.05 3.66 21.56
N ASP A 292 -18.12 3.79 22.34
CA ASP A 292 -18.67 2.64 23.08
C ASP A 292 -19.37 1.67 22.12
N TRP A 293 -20.06 2.20 21.10
CA TRP A 293 -20.65 1.39 20.03
C TRP A 293 -19.58 0.65 19.23
N LEU A 294 -18.56 1.37 18.77
CA LEU A 294 -17.43 0.76 18.05
C LEU A 294 -16.70 -0.27 18.92
N GLY A 295 -16.40 0.02 20.19
CA GLY A 295 -15.78 -0.94 21.10
C GLY A 295 -16.59 -2.22 21.29
N TRP A 296 -17.91 -2.09 21.39
CA TRP A 296 -18.80 -3.24 21.43
C TRP A 296 -18.76 -4.04 20.12
N CYS A 297 -18.87 -3.38 18.96
CA CYS A 297 -18.78 -4.04 17.65
C CYS A 297 -17.42 -4.73 17.42
N GLU A 298 -16.31 -4.05 17.75
CA GLU A 298 -14.95 -4.57 17.63
C GLU A 298 -14.80 -5.84 18.45
N SER A 299 -15.26 -5.84 19.71
CA SER A 299 -15.13 -7.00 20.59
C SER A 299 -15.77 -8.26 20.01
N ILE A 300 -16.95 -8.12 19.41
CA ILE A 300 -17.64 -9.25 18.77
C ILE A 300 -16.98 -9.63 17.45
N PHE A 301 -16.49 -8.64 16.70
CA PHE A 301 -15.79 -8.86 15.45
C PHE A 301 -14.48 -9.64 15.67
N VAL A 302 -13.67 -9.26 16.66
CA VAL A 302 -12.40 -9.93 17.01
C VAL A 302 -12.64 -11.36 17.51
N GLU A 303 -13.73 -11.61 18.25
CA GLU A 303 -14.14 -12.98 18.62
C GLU A 303 -14.45 -13.87 17.40
N LYS A 304 -14.81 -13.28 16.26
CA LYS A 304 -15.05 -13.98 14.99
C LYS A 304 -13.75 -14.06 14.16
N ASN A 305 -12.73 -14.69 14.71
CA ASN A 305 -11.39 -14.81 14.08
C ASN A 305 -11.30 -15.67 12.80
N ASN A 306 -12.39 -16.28 12.33
CA ASN A 306 -12.39 -17.23 11.21
C ASN A 306 -13.14 -16.72 9.97
N LEU A 307 -13.05 -15.42 9.68
CA LEU A 307 -13.69 -14.83 8.51
C LEU A 307 -12.93 -15.17 7.22
N THR A 308 -13.61 -15.88 6.31
CA THR A 308 -13.07 -16.27 5.00
C THR A 308 -13.58 -15.34 3.90
N GLY A 309 -12.73 -14.99 2.94
CA GLY A 309 -13.08 -14.11 1.82
C GLY A 309 -12.40 -12.74 1.90
N GLY A 310 -12.69 -11.87 0.91
CA GLY A 310 -12.19 -10.49 0.86
C GLY A 310 -13.10 -9.47 1.52
N ALA A 311 -14.39 -9.78 1.66
CA ALA A 311 -15.40 -8.98 2.35
C ALA A 311 -16.60 -9.86 2.72
N GLY A 312 -17.44 -9.37 3.63
CA GLY A 312 -18.69 -10.03 3.98
C GLY A 312 -19.45 -9.35 5.10
N ASP A 313 -20.47 -10.05 5.58
CA ASP A 313 -21.36 -9.59 6.63
C ASP A 313 -21.39 -10.59 7.78
N VAL A 314 -21.42 -10.08 9.01
CA VAL A 314 -21.63 -10.86 10.22
C VAL A 314 -22.94 -10.41 10.87
N TYR A 315 -23.91 -11.31 10.91
CA TYR A 315 -25.13 -11.09 11.69
C TYR A 315 -24.87 -11.33 13.17
N ILE A 316 -25.22 -10.37 14.00
CA ILE A 316 -25.10 -10.47 15.46
C ILE A 316 -26.47 -10.35 16.10
N HIS A 317 -26.68 -11.21 17.09
CA HIS A 317 -27.78 -11.10 18.04
C HIS A 317 -27.25 -11.26 19.46
N GLN A 318 -27.15 -10.16 20.21
CA GLN A 318 -26.71 -10.17 21.60
C GLN A 318 -27.68 -9.34 22.46
N GLY A 319 -28.31 -10.00 23.43
CA GLY A 319 -29.36 -9.39 24.25
C GLY A 319 -30.56 -8.95 23.40
N LYS A 320 -30.84 -7.65 23.38
CA LYS A 320 -31.94 -7.05 22.58
C LYS A 320 -31.44 -6.39 21.28
N LEU A 321 -30.14 -6.42 21.02
CA LEU A 321 -29.56 -5.80 19.83
C LEU A 321 -29.41 -6.81 18.70
N ARG A 322 -29.77 -6.35 17.52
CA ARG A 322 -29.57 -7.03 16.24
C ARG A 322 -28.84 -6.06 15.33
N CYS A 323 -27.74 -6.50 14.76
CA CYS A 323 -27.01 -5.69 13.79
C CYS A 323 -26.30 -6.57 12.77
N TRP A 324 -26.07 -5.99 11.60
CA TRP A 324 -25.10 -6.47 10.64
C TRP A 324 -23.80 -5.73 10.86
N LEU A 325 -22.70 -6.47 10.96
CA LEU A 325 -21.35 -5.91 10.82
C LEU A 325 -20.86 -6.18 9.42
N HIS A 326 -20.49 -5.14 8.71
CA HIS A 326 -19.87 -5.23 7.40
C HIS A 326 -18.36 -5.21 7.59
N TRP A 327 -17.65 -6.10 6.92
CA TRP A 327 -16.20 -6.20 7.03
C TRP A 327 -15.56 -6.44 5.67
N ARG A 328 -14.28 -6.11 5.56
CA ARG A 328 -13.45 -6.35 4.36
C ARG A 328 -11.96 -6.42 4.71
N LYS A 329 -11.13 -6.79 3.75
CA LYS A 329 -9.67 -6.83 3.88
C LYS A 329 -9.04 -5.71 3.07
N ASP A 330 -8.70 -4.61 3.72
CA ASP A 330 -8.11 -3.44 3.04
C ASP A 330 -6.66 -3.73 2.63
N ASP A 331 -5.88 -4.40 3.48
CA ASP A 331 -4.54 -4.91 3.18
C ASP A 331 -4.56 -6.24 2.38
N GLY A 332 -5.73 -6.83 2.17
CA GLY A 332 -5.91 -8.14 1.53
C GLY A 332 -5.73 -9.36 2.43
N VAL A 333 -5.33 -9.14 3.68
CA VAL A 333 -4.98 -10.20 4.63
C VAL A 333 -5.89 -10.13 5.86
N THR A 334 -5.91 -8.99 6.53
CA THR A 334 -6.54 -8.74 7.82
C THR A 334 -8.01 -8.33 7.63
N PRO A 335 -8.97 -9.09 8.18
CA PRO A 335 -10.36 -8.65 8.24
C PRO A 335 -10.48 -7.39 9.11
N MET A 336 -11.10 -6.35 8.57
CA MET A 336 -11.33 -5.09 9.24
C MET A 336 -12.82 -4.77 9.27
N LEU A 337 -13.30 -4.30 10.42
CA LEU A 337 -14.67 -3.85 10.60
C LEU A 337 -14.88 -2.51 9.87
N LEU A 338 -15.78 -2.51 8.89
CA LEU A 338 -16.08 -1.35 8.04
C LEU A 338 -17.23 -0.53 8.61
N SER A 339 -18.34 -1.18 8.94
CA SER A 339 -19.53 -0.50 9.43
C SER A 339 -20.44 -1.45 10.21
N ALA A 340 -21.40 -0.87 10.92
CA ALA A 340 -22.42 -1.60 11.65
C ALA A 340 -23.80 -1.00 11.40
N VAL A 341 -24.77 -1.83 11.04
CA VAL A 341 -26.15 -1.42 10.78
C VAL A 341 -27.06 -2.12 11.78
N ARG A 342 -27.68 -1.33 12.66
CA ARG A 342 -28.69 -1.82 13.60
C ARG A 342 -30.00 -2.12 12.85
N LEU A 343 -30.60 -3.26 13.17
CA LEU A 343 -31.88 -3.74 12.61
C LEU A 343 -33.09 -3.36 13.44
#